data_AF-B1N673-F1
#
_entry.id   AF-B1N673-F1
#
_cell.length_a   1.000
_cell.length_b   1.000
_cell.length_c   1.000
_cell.angle_alpha   90.00
_cell.angle_beta   90.00
_cell.angle_gamma   90.00
#
_symmetry.space_group_name_H-M   'P 1'
#
loop_
_entity.id
_entity.type
_entity.pdbx_description
1 polymer ?
#
loop_
_entity_poly.entity_id
_entity_poly.type
_entity_poly.pdbx_seq_one_letter_code
_entity_poly.pdbx_strand_id
1 'polypeptide(L)'
;MSSAQSEKQTLFIASLIIFWYSSNIGVLLLNKLLLSNYGFSFPIFLTMCHMSACAVLSYVSIVFLKIVPFQRIKSRSQFLRIATLSIVFCGSVVGGNISLRYLPVSFNQAVGATTPFFTALFAYLITQKREA
;
A
#
# COMPACT_ATOMS: atom_id res chain seq x y z
N MET A 1 7.13 -27.63 -23.22
CA MET A 1 7.56 -27.22 -21.85
C MET A 1 7.34 -25.73 -21.53
N SER A 2 7.26 -24.83 -22.53
CA SER A 2 7.07 -23.38 -22.31
C SER A 2 5.63 -22.94 -21.97
N SER A 3 4.61 -23.65 -22.47
CA SER A 3 3.19 -23.28 -22.26
C SER A 3 2.73 -23.49 -20.81
N ALA A 4 3.06 -24.63 -20.21
CA ALA A 4 2.66 -24.97 -18.84
C ALA A 4 3.28 -24.03 -17.77
N GLN A 5 4.46 -23.46 -18.04
CA GLN A 5 5.10 -22.51 -17.13
C GLN A 5 4.44 -21.13 -17.21
N SER A 6 4.04 -20.70 -18.41
CA SER A 6 3.23 -19.49 -18.63
C SER A 6 1.85 -19.59 -17.97
N GLU A 7 1.22 -20.77 -18.00
CA GLU A 7 -0.09 -21.01 -17.39
C GLU A 7 -0.02 -20.93 -15.86
N LYS A 8 0.99 -21.57 -15.24
CA LYS A 8 1.25 -21.46 -13.79
C LYS A 8 1.56 -20.04 -13.35
N GLN A 9 2.34 -19.29 -14.14
CA GLN A 9 2.60 -17.87 -13.86
C GLN A 9 1.35 -17.02 -13.97
N THR A 10 0.50 -17.27 -14.97
CA THR A 10 -0.77 -16.55 -15.14
C THR A 10 -1.71 -16.83 -13.97
N LEU A 11 -1.83 -18.10 -13.54
CA LEU A 11 -2.62 -18.47 -12.37
C LEU A 11 -2.08 -17.84 -11.08
N PHE A 12 -0.76 -17.79 -10.92
CA PHE A 12 -0.13 -17.14 -9.77
C PHE A 12 -0.42 -15.63 -9.75
N ILE A 13 -0.23 -14.93 -10.88
CA ILE A 13 -0.52 -13.50 -11.02
C ILE A 13 -2.00 -13.23 -10.78
N ALA A 14 -2.89 -14.05 -11.36
CA ALA A 14 -4.33 -13.94 -11.15
C ALA A 14 -4.71 -14.10 -9.67
N SER A 15 -4.11 -15.08 -8.96
CA SER A 15 -4.33 -15.25 -7.52
C SER A 15 -3.86 -14.05 -6.72
N LEU A 16 -2.72 -13.44 -7.09
CA LEU A 16 -2.21 -12.24 -6.44
C LEU A 16 -3.14 -11.05 -6.64
N ILE A 17 -3.67 -10.87 -7.85
CA ILE A 17 -4.63 -9.80 -8.17
C ILE A 17 -5.93 -10.00 -7.37
N ILE A 18 -6.47 -11.23 -7.34
CA ILE A 18 -7.69 -11.55 -6.58
C ILE A 18 -7.47 -11.28 -5.09
N PHE A 19 -6.35 -11.73 -4.53
CA PHE A 19 -6.03 -11.54 -3.11
C PHE A 19 -5.85 -10.05 -2.78
N TRP A 20 -5.21 -9.29 -3.66
CA TRP A 20 -5.04 -7.85 -3.53
C TRP A 20 -6.39 -7.11 -3.56
N TYR A 21 -7.25 -7.38 -4.54
CA TYR A 21 -8.58 -6.78 -4.61
C TYR A 21 -9.46 -7.15 -3.42
N SER A 22 -9.48 -8.43 -3.05
CA SER A 22 -10.24 -8.93 -1.89
C SER A 22 -9.82 -8.23 -0.59
N SER A 23 -8.50 -8.07 -0.38
CA SER A 23 -7.96 -7.34 0.76
C SER A 23 -8.37 -5.86 0.74
N ASN A 24 -8.34 -5.21 -0.44
CA ASN A 24 -8.72 -3.81 -0.59
C ASN A 24 -10.21 -3.59 -0.27
N ILE A 25 -11.08 -4.44 -0.80
CA ILE A 25 -12.53 -4.44 -0.54
C ILE A 25 -12.81 -4.71 0.93
N GLY A 26 -12.10 -5.68 1.54
CA GLY A 26 -12.23 -6.01 2.95
C GLY A 26 -11.96 -4.81 3.86
N VAL A 27 -10.88 -4.07 3.63
CA VAL A 27 -10.54 -2.86 4.38
C VAL A 27 -11.59 -1.76 4.16
N LEU A 28 -12.08 -1.59 2.93
CA LEU A 28 -13.10 -0.58 2.61
C LEU A 28 -14.43 -0.88 3.32
N LEU A 29 -14.86 -2.14 3.32
CA LEU A 29 -16.07 -2.58 4.00
C LEU A 29 -15.92 -2.49 5.52
N LEU A 30 -14.77 -2.89 6.07
CA LEU A 30 -14.51 -2.78 7.50
C LEU A 30 -14.57 -1.32 7.97
N ASN A 31 -13.97 -0.40 7.21
CA ASN A 31 -14.08 1.04 7.46
C ASN A 31 -15.54 1.49 7.46
N LYS A 32 -16.32 1.11 6.44
CA LYS A 32 -17.75 1.47 6.37
C LYS A 32 -18.55 0.89 7.55
N LEU A 33 -18.28 -0.34 7.96
CA LEU A 33 -18.94 -1.01 9.09
C LEU A 33 -18.62 -0.33 10.43
N LEU A 34 -17.37 0.06 10.66
CA LEU A 34 -16.95 0.75 11.89
C LEU A 34 -17.52 2.17 12.00
N LEU A 35 -17.55 2.90 10.89
CA LEU A 35 -18.12 4.26 10.83
C LEU A 35 -19.66 4.25 10.90
N SER A 36 -20.33 3.27 10.28
CA SER A 36 -21.79 3.24 10.18
C SER A 36 -22.49 2.50 11.31
N ASN A 37 -21.95 1.38 11.81
CA ASN A 37 -22.62 0.56 12.84
C ASN A 37 -22.07 0.81 14.26
N TYR A 38 -20.79 1.17 14.40
CA TYR A 38 -20.15 1.33 15.71
C TYR A 38 -19.95 2.78 16.16
N GLY A 39 -20.25 3.78 15.32
CA GLY A 39 -20.08 5.21 15.66
C GLY A 39 -18.63 5.59 16.00
N PHE A 40 -17.66 4.78 15.58
CA PHE A 40 -16.28 4.89 16.04
C PHE A 40 -15.60 6.11 15.40
N SER A 41 -15.37 7.16 16.18
CA SER A 41 -14.92 8.47 15.69
C SER A 41 -13.41 8.57 15.38
N PHE A 42 -12.67 7.45 15.39
CA PHE A 42 -11.20 7.45 15.29
C PHE A 42 -10.64 6.55 14.16
N PRO A 43 -10.84 6.90 12.88
CA PRO A 43 -10.32 6.13 11.73
C PRO A 43 -8.79 6.05 11.67
N ILE A 44 -8.10 7.06 12.21
CA ILE A 44 -6.63 7.09 12.28
C ILE A 44 -6.11 5.99 13.22
N PHE A 45 -6.78 5.76 14.35
CA PHE A 45 -6.40 4.71 15.29
C PHE A 45 -6.52 3.32 14.65
N LEU A 46 -7.61 3.08 13.91
CA LEU A 46 -7.81 1.85 13.16
C LEU A 46 -6.67 1.63 12.15
N THR A 47 -6.30 2.68 11.43
CA THR A 47 -5.21 2.60 10.45
C THR A 47 -3.86 2.34 11.11
N MET A 48 -3.59 2.93 12.29
CA MET A 48 -2.40 2.61 13.07
C MET A 48 -2.39 1.15 13.53
N CYS A 49 -3.51 0.62 14.02
CA CYS A 49 -3.65 -0.79 14.40
C CYS A 49 -3.45 -1.74 13.20
N HIS A 50 -3.97 -1.38 12.03
CA HIS A 50 -3.77 -2.17 10.82
C HIS A 50 -2.30 -2.20 10.40
N MET A 51 -1.63 -1.04 10.36
CA MET A 51 -0.21 -0.95 9.99
C MET A 51 0.70 -1.65 11.01
N SER A 52 0.37 -1.60 12.30
CA SER A 52 1.10 -2.33 13.33
C SER A 52 0.89 -3.84 13.21
N ALA A 53 -0.33 -4.30 12.93
CA ALA A 53 -0.60 -5.71 12.65
C ALA A 53 0.17 -6.20 11.43
N CYS A 54 0.21 -5.43 10.33
CA CYS A 54 1.03 -5.74 9.16
C CYS A 54 2.52 -5.82 9.48
N ALA A 55 3.04 -4.90 10.31
CA ALA A 55 4.45 -4.91 10.73
C ALA A 55 4.78 -6.15 11.58
N VAL A 56 3.93 -6.49 12.53
CA VAL A 56 4.09 -7.68 13.38
C VAL A 56 4.01 -8.96 12.55
N LEU A 57 2.99 -9.10 11.70
CA LEU A 57 2.84 -10.27 10.82
C LEU A 57 4.01 -10.40 9.84
N SER A 58 4.51 -9.29 9.30
CA SER A 58 5.70 -9.27 8.44
C SER A 58 6.94 -9.73 9.21
N TYR A 59 7.15 -9.21 10.42
CA TYR A 59 8.27 -9.61 11.28
C TYR A 59 8.22 -11.11 11.63
N VAL A 60 7.05 -11.60 12.06
CA VAL A 60 6.83 -13.02 12.35
C VAL A 60 7.10 -13.88 11.11
N SER A 61 6.63 -13.45 9.93
CA SER A 61 6.85 -14.18 8.68
C SER A 61 8.32 -14.27 8.27
N ILE A 62 9.10 -13.21 8.53
CA ILE A 62 10.53 -13.19 8.23
C ILE A 62 11.33 -14.04 9.23
N VAL A 63 11.04 -13.92 10.53
CA VAL A 63 11.82 -14.55 11.60
C VAL A 63 11.46 -16.01 11.81
N PHE A 64 10.15 -16.34 11.84
CA PHE A 64 9.68 -17.70 12.12
C PHE A 64 9.50 -18.53 10.86
N LEU A 65 8.84 -17.98 9.84
CA LEU A 65 8.51 -18.73 8.64
C LEU A 65 9.65 -18.75 7.60
N LYS A 66 10.68 -17.90 7.77
CA LYS A 66 11.83 -17.76 6.84
C LYS A 66 11.42 -17.67 5.35
N ILE A 67 10.23 -17.13 5.09
CA ILE A 67 9.65 -17.05 3.73
C ILE A 67 10.51 -16.14 2.84
N VAL A 68 11.14 -15.13 3.44
CA VAL A 68 11.98 -14.14 2.75
C VAL A 68 13.29 -13.92 3.50
N PRO A 69 14.43 -13.76 2.79
CA PRO A 69 15.72 -13.52 3.41
C PRO A 69 15.73 -12.17 4.13
N PHE A 70 16.25 -12.12 5.36
CA PHE A 70 16.31 -10.90 6.16
C PHE A 70 17.20 -9.84 5.47
N GLN A 71 16.57 -8.76 5.00
CA GLN A 71 17.24 -7.64 4.34
C GLN A 71 17.90 -6.73 5.40
N ARG A 72 19.17 -6.98 5.73
CA ARG A 72 19.94 -6.12 6.64
C ARG A 72 20.23 -4.76 6.00
N ILE A 73 19.95 -3.68 6.73
CA ILE A 73 20.29 -2.30 6.33
C ILE A 73 21.81 -2.17 6.36
N LYS A 74 22.45 -2.04 5.19
CA LYS A 74 23.92 -2.04 5.08
C LYS A 74 24.55 -0.65 5.20
N SER A 75 23.78 0.44 5.03
CA SER A 75 24.32 1.81 4.99
C SER A 75 23.35 2.85 5.56
N ARG A 76 23.91 3.91 6.19
CA ARG A 76 23.15 5.08 6.69
C ARG A 76 22.37 5.79 5.58
N SER A 77 22.90 5.81 4.35
CA SER A 77 22.21 6.39 3.20
C SER A 77 20.97 5.58 2.79
N GLN A 78 21.04 4.25 2.88
CA GLN A 78 19.86 3.39 2.66
C GLN A 78 18.82 3.59 3.75
N PHE A 79 19.25 3.71 5.01
CA PHE A 79 18.34 4.02 6.12
C PHE A 79 17.61 5.34 5.90
N LEU A 80 18.33 6.40 5.52
CA LEU A 80 17.71 7.70 5.23
C LEU A 80 16.69 7.62 4.09
N ARG A 81 17.01 6.91 3.00
CA ARG A 81 16.05 6.69 1.90
C ARG A 81 14.79 5.95 2.36
N ILE A 82 14.94 4.89 3.15
CA ILE A 82 13.81 4.13 3.71
C ILE A 82 13.00 5.04 4.63
N ALA A 83 13.66 5.77 5.53
CA ALA A 83 12.99 6.68 6.45
C ALA A 83 12.19 7.77 5.71
N THR A 84 12.76 8.37 4.66
CA THR A 84 12.04 9.34 3.81
C THR A 84 10.81 8.71 3.17
N LEU A 85 10.92 7.51 2.59
CA LEU A 85 9.77 6.80 2.02
C LEU A 85 8.70 6.51 3.09
N SER A 86 9.11 6.07 4.28
CA SER A 86 8.20 5.79 5.40
C SER A 86 7.47 7.04 5.89
N ILE A 87 8.14 8.19 5.98
CA ILE A 87 7.52 9.45 6.40
C ILE A 87 6.50 9.92 5.36
N VAL A 88 6.85 9.89 4.08
CA VAL A 88 5.94 10.26 2.98
C VAL A 88 4.72 9.32 2.97
N PHE A 89 4.93 8.02 3.13
CA PHE A 89 3.85 7.04 3.23
C PHE A 89 2.94 7.31 4.42
N CYS A 90 3.51 7.57 5.61
CA CYS A 90 2.74 7.90 6.81
C CYS A 90 1.87 9.15 6.59
N GLY A 91 2.47 10.21 6.03
CA GLY A 91 1.75 11.44 5.68
C GLY A 91 0.60 11.18 4.70
N SER A 92 0.83 10.36 3.67
CA SER A 92 -0.21 9.98 2.70
C SER A 92 -1.34 9.20 3.34
N VAL A 93 -1.05 8.29 4.28
CA VAL A 93 -2.04 7.49 4.99
C VAL A 93 -2.89 8.37 5.90
N VAL A 94 -2.27 9.27 6.66
CA VAL A 94 -2.98 10.24 7.52
C VAL A 94 -3.84 11.18 6.67
N GLY A 95 -3.27 11.75 5.59
CA GLY A 95 -3.99 12.62 4.65
C GLY A 95 -5.18 11.93 3.99
N GLY A 96 -5.01 10.67 3.57
CA GLY A 96 -6.10 9.85 3.00
C GLY A 96 -7.20 9.52 4.02
N ASN A 97 -6.85 9.32 5.29
CA ASN A 97 -7.85 9.14 6.34
C ASN A 97 -8.62 10.44 6.64
N ILE A 98 -7.95 11.59 6.57
CA ILE A 98 -8.58 12.90 6.74
C ILE A 98 -9.51 13.21 5.56
N SER A 99 -9.10 12.95 4.32
CA SER A 99 -9.92 13.22 3.14
C SER A 99 -11.22 12.41 3.14
N LEU A 100 -11.21 11.17 3.64
CA LEU A 100 -12.41 10.34 3.80
C LEU A 100 -13.42 10.90 4.80
N ARG A 101 -12.98 11.76 5.74
CA ARG A 101 -13.88 12.43 6.69
C ARG A 101 -14.67 13.58 6.06
N TYR A 102 -14.11 14.22 5.03
CA TYR A 102 -14.68 15.43 4.42
C TYR A 102 -15.23 15.22 3.01
N LEU A 103 -14.84 14.15 2.32
CA LEU A 103 -15.18 13.91 0.93
C LEU A 103 -15.81 12.52 0.75
N PRO A 104 -16.81 12.40 -0.15
CA PRO A 104 -17.38 11.10 -0.48
C PRO A 104 -16.31 10.18 -1.05
N VAL A 105 -16.41 8.88 -0.75
CA VAL A 105 -15.42 7.86 -1.13
C VAL A 105 -15.21 7.81 -2.65
N SER A 106 -16.26 8.07 -3.45
CA SER A 106 -16.18 8.14 -4.91
C SER A 106 -15.24 9.24 -5.40
N PHE A 107 -15.24 10.40 -4.75
CA PHE A 107 -14.32 11.49 -5.09
C PHE A 107 -12.88 11.16 -4.70
N ASN A 108 -12.67 10.56 -3.52
CA ASN A 108 -11.35 10.04 -3.13
C ASN A 108 -10.81 9.01 -4.12
N GLN A 109 -11.68 8.11 -4.62
CA GLN A 109 -11.30 7.13 -5.64
C GLN A 109 -10.99 7.81 -6.98
N ALA A 110 -11.76 8.82 -7.39
CA ALA A 110 -11.49 9.58 -8.61
C ALA A 110 -10.13 10.30 -8.55
N VAL A 111 -9.81 10.94 -7.42
CA VAL A 111 -8.50 11.55 -7.19
C VAL A 111 -7.41 10.47 -7.16
N GLY A 112 -7.64 9.35 -6.49
CA GLY A 112 -6.73 8.20 -6.48
C GLY A 112 -6.44 7.63 -7.88
N ALA A 113 -7.44 7.61 -8.77
CA ALA A 113 -7.28 7.17 -10.16
C ALA A 113 -6.39 8.09 -11.00
N THR A 114 -6.14 9.34 -10.56
CA THR A 114 -5.21 10.28 -11.22
C THR A 114 -3.75 10.11 -10.75
N THR A 115 -3.48 9.27 -9.74
CA THR A 115 -2.12 8.95 -9.28
C THR A 115 -1.13 8.60 -10.42
N PRO A 116 -1.46 7.75 -11.43
CA PRO A 116 -0.54 7.47 -12.53
C PRO A 116 -0.15 8.71 -13.34
N PHE A 117 -1.07 9.66 -13.54
CA PHE A 117 -0.78 10.92 -14.23
C PHE A 117 0.26 11.75 -13.45
N PHE A 118 0.03 11.96 -12.16
CA PHE A 118 0.98 12.68 -11.32
C PHE A 118 2.31 11.94 -11.19
N THR A 119 2.27 10.61 -11.09
CA THR A 119 3.48 9.78 -11.05
C THR A 119 4.32 9.97 -12.31
N ALA A 120 3.69 9.94 -13.49
CA ALA A 120 4.37 10.17 -14.76
C ALA A 120 4.94 11.59 -14.87
N LEU A 121 4.16 12.61 -14.45
CA LEU A 121 4.59 14.00 -14.44
C LEU A 121 5.82 14.20 -13.53
N PHE A 122 5.78 13.71 -12.29
CA PHE A 122 6.91 13.81 -11.37
C PHE A 122 8.10 12.97 -11.82
N ALA A 123 7.88 11.77 -12.38
CA ALA A 123 8.94 10.96 -12.94
C ALA A 123 9.67 11.70 -14.07
N TYR A 124 8.93 12.37 -14.95
CA TYR A 124 9.49 13.23 -16.01
C TYR A 124 10.28 14.41 -15.43
N LEU A 125 9.70 15.15 -14.48
CA LEU A 125 10.33 16.31 -13.85
C LEU A 125 11.61 15.96 -13.05
N ILE A 126 11.60 14.85 -12.31
CA ILE A 126 12.73 14.41 -11.47
C ILE A 126 13.84 13.78 -12.30
N THR A 127 13.48 12.99 -13.32
CA THR A 127 14.47 12.23 -14.08
C THR A 127 15.22 13.11 -15.09
N GLN A 128 14.69 14.28 -15.48
CA GLN A 128 15.28 15.24 -16.44
C GLN A 128 15.97 14.56 -17.65
N LYS A 129 15.53 13.35 -18.03
CA LYS A 129 16.04 12.66 -19.20
C LYS A 129 15.30 13.22 -20.40
N ARG A 130 15.94 14.23 -20.98
CA ARG A 130 15.96 14.45 -22.42
C ARG A 130 16.21 13.09 -23.07
N GLU A 131 15.20 12.53 -23.74
CA GLU A 131 15.43 11.49 -24.72
C GLU A 131 16.35 12.12 -25.77
N ALA A 132 17.62 11.74 -25.71
CA ALA A 132 18.65 12.02 -26.70
C ALA A 132 19.39 10.70 -26.93
#